data_AF-L7ULU2-F1
#
_entry.id   AF-L7ULU2-F1
#
_cell.length_a   1.000
_cell.length_b   1.000
_cell.length_c   1.000
_cell.angle_alpha   90.00
_cell.angle_beta   90.00
_cell.angle_gamma   90.00
#
_symmetry.space_group_name_H-M   'P 1'
#
loop_
_entity.id
_entity.type
_entity.pdbx_description
1 polymer ?
#
loop_
_entity_poly.entity_id
_entity_poly.type
_entity_poly.pdbx_seq_one_letter_code
_entity_poly.pdbx_strand_id
1 'polypeptide(L)'
;MRDRDEVARRLKWGLLGLGIALVLMLLVGVLEWKPLPSQEVVEEESTEEVKARVVRAAQAAKASRARLVPSEEAPPAATVVEPRPGDVPPEPEVENPPPQQNDEIQPELPQTARWRLEKTTHITTLLGRDVERLEREREQAEARGDEARVRQLDTMLQRNRGRLVSLREEIRTLTEAAEQEARNER
;
A
#
# COMPACT_ATOMS: atom_id res chain seq x y z
N MET A 1 -4.32 -51.13 -46.19
CA MET A 1 -4.71 -50.82 -44.80
C MET A 1 -3.49 -50.45 -43.93
N ARG A 2 -2.50 -49.72 -44.49
CA ARG A 2 -1.22 -49.36 -43.82
C ARG A 2 -0.94 -47.85 -43.77
N ASP A 3 -1.85 -47.04 -44.32
CA ASP A 3 -1.63 -45.61 -44.58
C ASP A 3 -2.19 -44.67 -43.50
N ARG A 4 -3.14 -45.15 -42.67
CA ARG A 4 -3.81 -44.30 -41.67
C ARG A 4 -2.95 -44.03 -40.43
N ASP A 5 -2.00 -44.91 -40.14
CA ASP A 5 -1.15 -44.81 -38.94
C ASP A 5 0.04 -43.87 -39.11
N GLU A 6 0.41 -43.53 -40.36
CA GLU A 6 1.49 -42.57 -40.64
C GLU A 6 1.00 -41.13 -40.57
N VAL A 7 -0.22 -40.86 -41.05
CA VAL A 7 -0.86 -39.54 -40.95
C VAL A 7 -1.11 -39.18 -39.49
N ALA A 8 -1.58 -40.12 -38.68
CA ALA A 8 -1.81 -39.91 -37.25
C ALA A 8 -0.52 -39.66 -36.47
N ARG A 9 0.60 -40.27 -36.88
CA ARG A 9 1.91 -40.01 -36.26
C ARG A 9 2.43 -38.63 -36.65
N ARG A 10 2.43 -38.26 -37.93
CA ARG A 10 2.89 -36.93 -38.38
C ARG A 10 2.10 -35.78 -37.75
N LEU A 11 0.80 -35.95 -37.53
CA LEU A 11 -0.03 -34.93 -36.88
C LEU A 11 0.25 -34.78 -35.37
N LYS A 12 0.55 -35.89 -34.67
CA LYS A 12 0.93 -35.87 -33.25
C LYS A 12 2.29 -35.21 -32.99
N TRP A 13 3.28 -35.42 -33.88
CA TRP A 13 4.58 -34.76 -33.78
C TRP A 13 4.53 -33.28 -34.18
N GLY A 14 3.65 -32.88 -35.11
CA GLY A 14 3.43 -31.47 -35.46
C GLY A 14 2.82 -30.65 -34.33
N LEU A 15 1.86 -31.22 -33.58
CA LEU A 15 1.24 -30.56 -32.41
C LEU A 15 2.21 -30.44 -31.21
N LEU A 16 3.11 -31.41 -31.02
CA LEU A 16 4.13 -31.35 -29.97
C LEU A 16 5.17 -30.24 -30.24
N GLY A 17 5.56 -30.05 -31.50
CA GLY A 17 6.49 -28.98 -31.90
C GLY A 17 5.91 -27.58 -31.73
N LEU A 18 4.61 -27.39 -31.98
CA LEU A 18 3.93 -26.11 -31.79
C LEU A 18 3.84 -25.72 -30.30
N GLY A 19 3.58 -26.69 -29.42
CA GLY A 19 3.54 -26.46 -27.97
C GLY A 19 4.90 -26.07 -27.38
N ILE A 20 5.98 -26.72 -27.82
CA ILE A 20 7.34 -26.41 -27.36
C ILE A 20 7.80 -25.03 -27.88
N ALA A 21 7.44 -24.65 -29.12
CA ALA A 21 7.74 -23.33 -29.66
C ALA A 21 7.02 -22.20 -28.91
N LEU A 22 5.76 -22.42 -28.49
CA LEU A 22 5.00 -21.45 -27.70
C LEU A 22 5.56 -21.28 -26.28
N VAL A 23 6.01 -22.36 -25.64
CA VAL A 23 6.65 -22.32 -24.32
C VAL A 23 8.03 -21.66 -24.39
N LEU A 24 8.83 -21.91 -25.44
CA LEU A 24 10.11 -21.22 -25.65
C LEU A 24 9.91 -19.73 -25.97
N MET A 25 8.88 -19.35 -26.73
CA MET A 25 8.58 -17.95 -27.01
C MET A 25 8.13 -17.18 -25.75
N LEU A 26 7.42 -17.84 -24.82
CA LEU A 26 7.05 -17.28 -23.53
C LEU A 26 8.25 -17.17 -22.57
N LEU A 27 9.20 -18.12 -22.63
CA LEU A 27 10.45 -18.07 -21.85
C LEU A 27 11.45 -17.01 -22.36
N VAL A 28 11.48 -16.72 -23.66
CA VAL A 28 12.30 -15.62 -24.22
C VAL A 28 11.67 -14.25 -23.93
N GLY A 29 10.33 -14.13 -23.95
CA GLY A 29 9.63 -12.88 -23.64
C GLY A 29 9.76 -12.38 -22.18
N VAL A 30 10.12 -13.27 -21.24
CA VAL A 30 10.37 -12.90 -19.83
C VAL A 30 11.81 -12.38 -19.61
N LEU A 31 12.74 -12.62 -20.55
CA LEU A 31 14.13 -12.18 -20.43
C LEU A 31 14.46 -10.82 -21.09
N GLU A 32 13.55 -10.25 -21.89
CA GLU A 32 13.74 -8.94 -22.52
C GLU A 32 13.02 -7.81 -21.78
N TRP A 33 13.13 -7.81 -20.45
CA TRP A 33 12.96 -6.59 -19.67
C TRP A 33 14.14 -5.67 -19.99
N LYS A 34 14.09 -5.01 -21.15
CA LYS A 34 15.01 -3.92 -21.48
C LYS A 34 14.86 -2.87 -20.37
N PRO A 35 15.92 -2.54 -19.62
CA PRO A 35 15.89 -1.33 -18.81
C PRO A 35 15.57 -0.18 -19.77
N LEU A 36 14.60 0.67 -19.39
CA LEU A 36 14.39 1.92 -20.10
C LEU A 36 15.75 2.58 -20.28
N PRO A 37 16.06 3.15 -21.46
CA PRO A 37 17.31 3.86 -21.65
C PRO A 37 17.44 4.87 -20.51
N SER A 38 18.48 4.68 -19.71
CA SER A 38 18.93 5.66 -18.73
C SER A 38 18.89 7.00 -19.42
N GLN A 39 17.99 7.86 -18.96
CA GLN A 39 17.85 9.21 -19.45
C GLN A 39 19.24 9.82 -19.36
N GLU A 40 19.85 10.05 -20.52
CA GLU A 40 21.08 10.79 -20.65
C GLU A 40 20.91 12.04 -19.80
N VAL A 41 21.89 12.23 -18.92
CA VAL A 41 22.12 13.45 -18.17
C VAL A 41 22.19 14.56 -19.21
N VAL A 42 21.05 15.21 -19.44
CA VAL A 42 20.99 16.51 -20.07
C VAL A 42 21.78 17.42 -19.14
N GLU A 43 22.93 17.84 -19.66
CA GLU A 43 23.60 19.12 -19.45
C GLU A 43 23.25 19.87 -18.16
N GLU A 44 24.30 20.15 -17.39
CA GLU A 44 24.42 21.17 -16.34
C GLU A 44 23.46 22.36 -16.50
N GLU A 45 22.21 22.20 -16.06
CA GLU A 45 21.36 23.33 -15.72
C GLU A 45 21.71 23.72 -14.28
N SER A 46 22.39 24.86 -14.16
CA SER A 46 22.96 25.39 -12.93
C SER A 46 22.04 25.20 -11.71
N THR A 47 22.61 24.65 -10.64
CA THR A 47 21.92 24.35 -9.37
C THR A 47 21.23 25.56 -8.71
N GLU A 48 21.48 26.78 -9.20
CA GLU A 48 20.79 28.00 -8.78
C GLU A 48 19.36 28.11 -9.33
N GLU A 49 19.11 27.69 -10.57
CA GLU A 49 17.82 27.93 -11.23
C GLU A 49 16.73 26.99 -10.71
N VAL A 50 17.12 25.75 -10.39
CA VAL A 50 16.24 24.78 -9.72
C VAL A 50 15.87 25.26 -8.31
N LYS A 51 16.82 25.84 -7.56
CA LYS A 51 16.53 26.46 -6.25
C LYS A 51 15.59 27.65 -6.39
N ALA A 52 15.81 28.52 -7.36
CA ALA A 52 14.94 29.67 -7.61
C ALA A 52 13.50 29.24 -7.98
N ARG A 53 13.36 28.16 -8.77
CA ARG A 53 12.06 27.60 -9.16
C ARG A 53 11.32 26.96 -7.98
N VAL A 54 12.02 26.23 -7.11
CA VAL A 54 11.45 25.62 -5.90
C VAL A 54 11.01 26.70 -4.90
N VAL A 55 11.80 27.76 -4.70
CA VAL A 55 11.43 28.87 -3.82
C VAL A 55 10.23 29.64 -4.37
N ARG A 56 10.18 29.89 -5.68
CA ARG A 56 9.05 30.58 -6.33
C ARG A 56 7.77 29.74 -6.30
N ALA A 57 7.86 28.41 -6.46
CA ALA A 57 6.73 27.50 -6.31
C ALA A 57 6.23 27.42 -4.85
N ALA A 58 7.13 27.42 -3.87
CA ALA A 58 6.77 27.45 -2.45
C ALA A 58 6.09 28.77 -2.04
N GLN A 59 6.52 29.91 -2.61
CA GLN A 59 5.87 31.21 -2.38
C GLN A 59 4.48 31.28 -3.03
N ALA A 60 4.32 30.74 -4.24
CA ALA A 60 3.01 30.66 -4.90
C ALA A 60 2.01 29.77 -4.13
N ALA A 61 2.49 28.65 -3.56
CA ALA A 61 1.69 27.76 -2.72
C ALA A 61 1.30 28.40 -1.37
N LYS A 62 2.15 29.26 -0.79
CA LYS A 62 1.80 30.07 0.40
C LYS A 62 0.73 31.12 0.08
N ALA A 63 0.82 31.76 -1.09
CA ALA A 63 -0.14 32.78 -1.52
C ALA A 63 -1.53 32.20 -1.84
N SER A 64 -1.60 30.98 -2.39
CA SER A 64 -2.88 30.32 -2.68
C SER A 64 -3.55 29.75 -1.43
N ARG A 65 -2.79 29.34 -0.40
CA ARG A 65 -3.33 28.91 0.90
C ARG A 65 -3.96 30.05 1.71
N ALA A 66 -3.56 31.30 1.44
CA ALA A 66 -4.10 32.48 2.12
C ALA A 66 -5.50 32.91 1.62
N ARG A 67 -6.02 32.36 0.52
CA ARG A 67 -7.23 32.89 -0.15
C ARG A 67 -8.51 32.06 0.03
N LEU A 68 -8.46 30.89 0.66
CA LEU A 68 -9.64 30.00 0.76
C LEU A 68 -9.76 29.34 2.14
N VAL A 69 -9.67 30.13 3.21
CA VAL A 69 -10.15 29.71 4.52
C VAL A 69 -11.55 30.32 4.67
N PRO A 70 -12.64 29.53 4.75
CA PRO A 70 -13.91 30.03 5.25
C PRO A 70 -13.63 30.70 6.59
N SER A 71 -14.16 31.91 6.82
CA SER A 71 -13.93 32.66 8.06
C SER A 71 -14.47 31.87 9.25
N GLU A 72 -13.62 31.00 9.79
CA GLU A 72 -13.78 30.38 11.09
C GLU A 72 -13.72 31.54 12.09
N GLU A 73 -14.76 31.64 12.90
CA GLU A 73 -14.94 32.61 13.95
C GLU A 73 -13.61 32.78 14.70
N ALA A 74 -13.02 33.97 14.62
CA ALA A 74 -11.71 34.23 15.21
C ALA A 74 -11.79 33.82 16.69
N PRO A 75 -10.86 32.97 17.18
CA PRO A 75 -10.85 32.63 18.59
C PRO A 75 -10.80 33.93 19.40
N PRO A 76 -11.56 34.05 20.50
CA PRO A 76 -11.58 35.26 21.29
C PRO A 76 -10.15 35.65 21.63
N ALA A 77 -9.79 36.90 21.32
CA ALA A 77 -8.44 37.40 21.55
C ALA A 77 -8.07 37.14 23.02
N ALA A 78 -7.01 36.37 23.24
CA ALA A 78 -6.52 36.07 24.57
C ALA A 78 -6.19 37.40 25.26
N THR A 79 -6.90 37.71 26.34
CA THR A 79 -6.60 38.87 27.18
C THR A 79 -5.37 38.52 28.01
N VAL A 80 -4.18 38.89 27.53
CA VAL A 80 -2.93 38.75 28.27
C VAL A 80 -2.90 39.84 29.33
N VAL A 81 -2.99 39.45 30.60
CA VAL A 81 -2.77 40.36 31.73
C VAL A 81 -1.26 40.59 31.84
N GLU A 82 -0.83 41.84 31.73
CA GLU A 82 0.56 42.19 31.99
C GLU A 82 0.91 41.88 33.46
N PRO A 83 2.00 41.14 33.73
CA PRO A 83 2.40 40.84 35.10
C PRO A 83 2.68 42.14 35.84
N ARG A 84 2.10 42.29 37.03
CA ARG A 84 2.31 43.47 37.87
C ARG A 84 3.73 43.44 38.42
N PRO A 85 4.34 44.60 38.75
CA PRO A 85 5.61 44.63 39.47
C PRO A 85 5.48 43.85 40.80
N GLY A 86 6.14 42.70 40.89
CA GLY A 86 6.05 41.76 42.03
C GLY A 86 5.39 40.42 41.72
N ASP A 87 4.82 40.23 40.52
CA ASP A 87 4.38 38.90 40.06
C ASP A 87 5.61 38.01 39.81
N VAL A 88 5.73 36.96 40.61
CA VAL A 88 6.73 35.91 40.41
C VAL A 88 6.16 34.94 39.38
N PRO A 89 6.83 34.70 38.24
CA PRO A 89 6.39 33.68 37.30
C PRO A 89 6.33 32.33 38.03
N PRO A 90 5.31 31.49 37.79
CA PRO A 90 5.28 30.16 38.39
C PRO A 90 6.59 29.45 38.05
N GLU A 91 7.25 28.90 39.07
CA GLU A 91 8.48 28.12 38.85
C GLU A 91 8.14 26.99 37.87
N PRO A 92 8.98 26.76 36.85
CA PRO A 92 8.76 25.62 35.98
C PRO A 92 8.79 24.36 36.86
N GLU A 93 7.74 23.54 36.81
CA GLU A 93 7.78 22.20 37.41
C GLU A 93 8.84 21.39 36.64
N VAL A 94 10.10 21.42 37.10
CA VAL A 94 11.25 20.73 36.49
C VAL A 94 11.38 19.29 36.99
N GLU A 95 10.39 18.76 37.72
CA GLU A 95 10.40 17.35 38.12
C GLU A 95 9.97 16.47 36.95
N ASN A 96 10.83 16.33 35.94
CA ASN A 96 10.76 15.15 35.09
C ASN A 96 11.26 13.98 35.95
N PRO A 97 10.40 13.02 36.33
CA PRO A 97 10.85 11.90 37.13
C PRO A 97 12.04 11.22 36.44
N PRO A 98 12.99 10.68 37.22
CA PRO A 98 14.10 9.95 36.62
C PRO A 98 13.55 8.84 35.70
N PRO A 99 14.26 8.50 34.61
CA PRO A 99 13.87 7.40 33.75
C PRO A 99 13.55 6.17 34.59
N GLN A 100 12.30 5.70 34.51
CA GLN A 100 11.90 4.50 35.22
C GLN A 100 12.70 3.33 34.66
N GLN A 101 13.27 2.53 35.55
CA GLN A 101 13.92 1.30 35.15
C GLN A 101 12.82 0.33 34.73
N ASN A 102 12.67 0.14 33.41
CA ASN A 102 11.72 -0.83 32.88
C ASN A 102 12.11 -2.23 33.34
N ASP A 103 11.11 -3.04 33.70
CA ASP A 103 11.32 -4.45 33.97
C ASP A 103 11.96 -5.14 32.76
N GLU A 104 12.77 -6.18 33.02
CA GLU A 104 13.33 -7.00 31.96
C GLU A 104 12.19 -7.64 31.16
N ILE A 105 12.08 -7.26 29.88
CA ILE A 105 11.08 -7.82 28.97
C ILE A 105 11.45 -9.28 28.73
N GLN A 106 10.62 -10.20 29.21
CA GLN A 106 10.76 -11.61 28.86
C GLN A 106 10.49 -11.81 27.36
N PRO A 107 11.24 -12.69 26.68
CA PRO A 107 11.00 -12.99 25.28
C PRO A 107 9.58 -13.57 25.10
N GLU A 108 8.81 -12.99 24.19
CA GLU A 108 7.48 -13.49 23.86
C GLU A 108 7.57 -14.91 23.28
N LEU A 109 6.56 -15.74 23.57
CA LEU A 109 6.44 -17.05 22.94
C LEU A 109 6.32 -16.91 21.42
N PRO A 110 6.87 -17.86 20.63
CA PRO A 110 6.75 -17.81 19.19
C PRO A 110 5.27 -17.85 18.80
N GLN A 111 4.87 -16.90 17.94
CA GLN A 111 3.52 -16.89 17.37
C GLN A 111 3.31 -18.14 16.52
N THR A 112 2.34 -18.98 16.90
CA THR A 112 2.02 -20.24 16.19
C THR A 112 1.37 -19.98 14.84
N ALA A 113 1.53 -20.91 13.88
CA ALA A 113 0.85 -20.82 12.60
C ALA A 113 -0.67 -20.81 12.75
N ARG A 114 -1.21 -21.53 13.74
CA ARG A 114 -2.65 -21.49 14.08
C ARG A 114 -3.12 -20.10 14.50
N TRP A 115 -2.36 -19.40 15.34
CA TRP A 115 -2.71 -18.03 15.74
C TRP A 115 -2.66 -17.07 14.55
N ARG A 116 -1.64 -17.19 13.69
CA ARG A 116 -1.54 -16.36 12.47
C ARG A 116 -2.70 -16.64 11.51
N LEU A 117 -3.05 -17.91 11.30
CA LEU A 117 -4.18 -18.32 10.46
C LEU A 117 -5.48 -17.66 10.90
N GLU A 118 -5.76 -17.67 12.21
CA GLU A 118 -6.95 -17.02 12.77
C GLU A 118 -6.95 -15.50 12.49
N LYS A 119 -5.82 -14.82 12.75
CA LYS A 119 -5.68 -13.39 12.52
C LYS A 119 -5.83 -13.02 11.04
N THR A 120 -5.17 -13.74 10.15
CA THR A 120 -5.23 -13.49 8.70
C THR A 120 -6.64 -13.75 8.17
N THR A 121 -7.33 -14.79 8.67
CA THR A 121 -8.75 -15.05 8.34
C THR A 121 -9.66 -13.91 8.79
N HIS A 122 -9.44 -13.38 9.99
CA HIS A 122 -10.21 -12.25 10.50
C HIS A 122 -10.01 -10.99 9.63
N ILE A 123 -8.75 -10.66 9.31
CA ILE A 123 -8.41 -9.52 8.45
C ILE A 123 -9.03 -9.67 7.05
N THR A 124 -8.95 -10.86 6.47
CA THR A 124 -9.54 -11.15 5.16
C THR A 124 -11.04 -10.91 5.16
N THR A 125 -11.72 -11.30 6.24
CA THR A 125 -13.17 -11.08 6.42
C THR A 125 -13.50 -9.59 6.47
N LEU A 126 -12.74 -8.80 7.24
CA LEU A 126 -12.95 -7.35 7.33
C LEU A 126 -12.72 -6.66 5.99
N LEU A 127 -11.66 -7.05 5.27
CA LEU A 127 -11.34 -6.49 3.96
C LEU A 127 -12.40 -6.86 2.91
N GLY A 128 -12.98 -8.06 2.99
CA GLY A 128 -14.12 -8.46 2.14
C GLY A 128 -15.32 -7.53 2.31
N ARG A 129 -15.70 -7.21 3.55
CA ARG A 129 -16.77 -6.25 3.85
C ARG A 129 -16.45 -4.84 3.36
N ASP A 130 -15.19 -4.43 3.45
CA ASP A 130 -14.75 -3.12 2.95
C ASP A 130 -14.88 -3.02 1.43
N VAL A 131 -14.54 -4.09 0.69
CA VAL A 131 -14.76 -4.15 -0.76
C VAL A 131 -16.24 -4.04 -1.11
N GLU A 132 -17.11 -4.80 -0.45
CA GLU A 132 -18.56 -4.70 -0.66
C GLU A 132 -19.10 -3.28 -0.37
N ARG A 133 -18.59 -2.62 0.69
CA ARG A 133 -18.96 -1.24 0.99
C ARG A 133 -18.52 -0.29 -0.12
N LEU A 134 -17.28 -0.40 -0.57
CA LEU A 134 -16.71 0.46 -1.61
C LEU A 134 -17.40 0.26 -2.97
N GLU A 135 -17.83 -0.96 -3.31
CA GLU A 135 -18.63 -1.24 -4.50
C GLU A 135 -19.96 -0.50 -4.46
N ARG A 136 -20.68 -0.57 -3.35
CA ARG A 136 -21.93 0.20 -3.16
C ARG A 136 -21.70 1.70 -3.22
N GLU A 137 -20.61 2.21 -2.63
CA GLU A 137 -20.25 3.62 -2.72
C GLU A 137 -19.94 4.06 -4.16
N ARG A 138 -19.31 3.18 -4.95
CA ARG A 138 -19.00 3.44 -6.37
C ARG A 138 -20.27 3.53 -7.19
N GLU A 139 -21.19 2.59 -7.02
CA GLU A 139 -22.51 2.62 -7.67
C GLU A 139 -23.30 3.88 -7.32
N GLN A 140 -23.27 4.32 -6.06
CA GLN A 140 -23.90 5.57 -5.63
C GLN A 140 -23.23 6.80 -6.25
N ALA A 141 -21.90 6.81 -6.37
CA ALA A 141 -21.18 7.91 -7.02
C ALA A 141 -21.49 7.96 -8.52
N GLU A 142 -21.57 6.81 -9.18
CA GLU A 142 -21.96 6.68 -10.59
C GLU A 142 -23.40 7.17 -10.82
N ALA A 143 -24.34 6.78 -9.94
CA ALA A 143 -25.72 7.26 -9.99
C ALA A 143 -25.84 8.79 -9.79
N ARG A 144 -24.88 9.41 -9.09
CA ARG A 144 -24.79 10.88 -8.93
C ARG A 144 -24.02 11.57 -10.07
N GLY A 145 -23.41 10.82 -10.99
CA GLY A 145 -22.55 11.36 -12.05
C GLY A 145 -21.21 11.92 -11.54
N ASP A 146 -20.77 11.51 -10.34
CA ASP A 146 -19.50 11.97 -9.75
C ASP A 146 -18.32 11.10 -10.25
N GLU A 147 -17.89 11.38 -11.47
CA GLU A 147 -16.79 10.69 -12.15
C GLU A 147 -15.45 10.75 -11.39
N ALA A 148 -15.20 11.84 -10.65
CA ALA A 148 -13.97 11.97 -9.87
C ALA A 148 -13.97 10.99 -8.69
N ARG A 149 -15.10 10.88 -7.99
CA ARG A 149 -15.27 9.93 -6.90
C ARG A 149 -15.26 8.48 -7.38
N VAL A 150 -15.88 8.18 -8.53
CA VAL A 150 -15.84 6.82 -9.13
C VAL A 150 -14.40 6.38 -9.37
N ARG A 151 -13.56 7.20 -10.04
CA ARG A 151 -12.14 6.88 -10.28
C ARG A 151 -11.34 6.66 -9.00
N GLN A 152 -11.62 7.45 -7.96
CA GLN A 152 -10.99 7.29 -6.65
C GLN A 152 -11.37 5.94 -6.03
N LEU A 153 -12.65 5.59 -6.05
CA LEU A 153 -13.17 4.33 -5.50
C LEU A 153 -12.68 3.12 -6.29
N ASP A 154 -12.59 3.20 -7.61
CA ASP A 154 -12.04 2.13 -8.45
C ASP A 154 -10.58 1.83 -8.10
N THR A 155 -9.78 2.86 -7.82
CA THR A 155 -8.39 2.69 -7.37
C THR A 155 -8.33 1.98 -6.01
N MET A 156 -9.20 2.35 -5.07
CA MET A 156 -9.29 1.69 -3.77
C MET A 156 -9.73 0.23 -3.91
N LEU A 157 -10.74 -0.04 -4.74
CA LEU A 157 -11.25 -1.37 -5.04
C LEU A 157 -10.17 -2.26 -5.65
N GLN A 158 -9.40 -1.75 -6.62
CA GLN A 158 -8.31 -2.50 -7.24
C GLN A 158 -7.27 -2.94 -6.19
N ARG A 159 -6.85 -2.01 -5.31
CA ARG A 159 -5.88 -2.30 -4.24
C ARG A 159 -6.42 -3.32 -3.25
N ASN A 160 -7.65 -3.15 -2.78
CA ASN A 160 -8.26 -4.03 -1.80
C ASN A 160 -8.52 -5.43 -2.37
N ARG A 161 -8.96 -5.54 -3.63
CA ARG A 161 -9.11 -6.83 -4.33
C ARG A 161 -7.77 -7.53 -4.51
N GLY A 162 -6.72 -6.80 -4.90
CA GLY A 162 -5.37 -7.36 -4.99
C GLY A 162 -4.87 -7.89 -3.63
N ARG A 163 -5.10 -7.13 -2.55
CA ARG A 163 -4.76 -7.56 -1.19
C ARG A 163 -5.57 -8.77 -0.73
N LEU A 164 -6.85 -8.88 -1.10
CA LEU A 164 -7.66 -10.07 -0.80
C LEU A 164 -7.12 -11.34 -1.47
N VAL A 165 -6.59 -11.24 -2.69
CA VAL A 165 -5.96 -12.40 -3.36
C VAL A 165 -4.74 -12.85 -2.56
N SER A 166 -3.84 -11.91 -2.23
CA SER A 166 -2.64 -12.21 -1.44
C SER A 166 -2.97 -12.81 -0.06
N LEU A 167 -3.96 -12.27 0.65
CA LEU A 167 -4.35 -12.81 1.96
C LEU A 167 -4.98 -14.21 1.86
N ARG A 168 -5.70 -14.53 0.79
CA ARG A 168 -6.24 -15.88 0.57
C ARG A 168 -5.14 -16.90 0.31
N GLU A 169 -4.09 -16.50 -0.42
CA GLU A 169 -2.90 -17.34 -0.61
C GLU A 169 -2.17 -17.54 0.72
N GLU A 170 -2.04 -16.49 1.54
CA GLU A 170 -1.45 -16.59 2.87
C GLU A 170 -2.26 -17.49 3.82
N ILE A 171 -3.60 -17.43 3.78
CA ILE A 171 -4.45 -18.36 4.53
C ILE A 171 -4.17 -19.81 4.12
N ARG A 172 -4.00 -20.07 2.82
CA ARG A 172 -3.70 -21.42 2.33
C ARG A 172 -2.36 -21.92 2.90
N THR A 173 -1.30 -21.12 2.82
CA THR A 173 0.01 -21.51 3.34
C THR A 173 0.00 -21.67 4.87
N LEU A 174 -0.70 -20.80 5.59
CA LEU A 174 -0.86 -20.89 7.04
C LEU A 174 -1.70 -22.09 7.48
N THR A 175 -2.66 -22.51 6.66
CA THR A 175 -3.45 -23.72 6.92
C THR A 175 -2.55 -24.96 6.88
N GLU A 176 -1.73 -25.08 5.84
CA GLU A 176 -0.75 -26.17 5.70
C GLU A 176 0.27 -26.16 6.86
N ALA A 177 0.77 -24.98 7.25
CA ALA A 177 1.68 -24.83 8.38
C ALA A 177 1.04 -25.20 9.72
N ALA A 178 -0.20 -24.76 9.98
CA ALA A 178 -0.93 -25.09 11.20
C ALA A 178 -1.24 -26.59 11.33
N GLU A 179 -1.53 -27.26 10.21
CA GLU A 179 -1.68 -28.71 10.19
C GLU A 179 -0.36 -29.43 10.50
N GLN A 180 0.76 -28.93 9.97
CA GLN A 180 2.07 -29.52 10.24
C GLN A 180 2.49 -29.34 11.71
N GLU A 181 2.30 -28.14 12.28
CA GLU A 181 2.53 -27.89 13.71
C GLU A 181 1.70 -28.85 14.57
N ALA A 182 0.40 -28.98 14.28
CA ALA A 182 -0.50 -29.86 15.02
C ALA A 182 -0.14 -31.36 14.91
N ARG A 183 0.59 -31.78 13.85
CA ARG A 183 1.13 -33.14 13.73
C ARG A 183 2.41 -33.32 14.53
N ASN A 184 3.26 -32.29 14.60
CA ASN A 184 4.53 -32.32 15.32
C ASN A 184 4.35 -32.26 16.84
N GLU A 185 3.22 -31.73 17.31
CA GLU A 185 2.87 -31.64 18.74
C GLU A 185 2.20 -32.91 19.32
N ARG A 186 1.96 -33.93 18.49
CA ARG A 186 1.38 -35.23 18.89
C ARG A 186 2.44 -36.29 19.06
#